data_AF-A0A7X8FZD7-F1
#
_entry.id   AF-A0A7X8FZD7-F1
#
_cell.length_a   1.000
_cell.length_b   1.000
_cell.length_c   1.000
_cell.angle_alpha   90.00
_cell.angle_beta   90.00
_cell.angle_gamma   90.00
#
_symmetry.space_group_name_H-M   'P 1'
#
loop_
_entity.id
_entity.type
_entity.pdbx_description
1 polymer ?
#
loop_
_entity_poly.entity_id
_entity_poly.type
_entity_poly.pdbx_seq_one_letter_code
_entity_poly.pdbx_strand_id
1 'polypeptide(L)'
;MINIVNYGFENNYYKYKTYKTRILPITVATDEYGNIYVGDRFTNSVIKYNAKGKYQFSFGRKRETTANNYKVYALITDIFIRDKNLYLLDVNFGISIFDLDGNIKNQIEFKEGNLLGEVKKPQSLFVDNQGQIYITDTENNRIQIFTKDGEPGRQFGYRGNLPGNFIFPKGITVDKKNIIVADTLNARVCVYDTDGFYEQDIDIDSEYGEYDFIVPEVIFYDIYENKIYTVDNGSEQIKIFNEDYELEFIFGEKGKKNNQFNSLKDVWVDRDKIYVADSLNYCIKIFKKDYENMRLVKIIGKKNIVFLVFNWILIIFTLIFLIMFFIKKIVKKIN
;
A
#
# COMPACT_ATOMS: atom_id res chain seq x y z
N MET A 1 27.02 4.51 -14.44
CA MET A 1 27.02 3.07 -14.76
C MET A 1 26.55 2.34 -13.54
N ILE A 2 25.23 2.18 -13.39
CA ILE A 2 24.68 1.24 -12.43
C ILE A 2 24.77 -0.13 -13.12
N ASN A 3 25.40 -1.09 -12.45
CA ASN A 3 25.55 -2.43 -13.00
C ASN A 3 24.17 -3.08 -13.09
N ILE A 4 23.69 -3.33 -14.30
CA ILE A 4 22.66 -4.35 -14.54
C ILE A 4 23.32 -5.70 -14.25
N VAL A 5 23.30 -6.14 -12.99
CA VAL A 5 23.84 -7.45 -12.61
C VAL A 5 22.79 -8.50 -12.96
N ASN A 6 22.82 -9.06 -14.17
CA ASN A 6 21.89 -10.14 -14.57
C ASN A 6 22.25 -11.53 -14.00
N TYR A 7 22.94 -11.62 -12.86
CA TYR A 7 23.34 -12.90 -12.27
C TYR A 7 22.89 -13.04 -10.80
N GLY A 8 21.93 -13.94 -10.56
CA GLY A 8 21.82 -14.66 -9.27
C GLY A 8 20.89 -14.10 -8.19
N PHE A 9 20.01 -13.14 -8.47
CA PHE A 9 19.14 -12.57 -7.43
C PHE A 9 18.04 -13.50 -6.92
N GLU A 10 17.63 -14.54 -7.67
CA GLU A 10 16.57 -15.47 -7.23
C GLU A 10 16.85 -16.04 -5.82
N ASN A 11 18.11 -16.24 -5.47
CA ASN A 11 18.52 -16.70 -4.15
C ASN A 11 18.17 -15.73 -3.02
N ASN A 12 17.96 -14.45 -3.31
CA ASN A 12 17.54 -13.43 -2.36
C ASN A 12 16.02 -13.28 -2.28
N TYR A 13 15.24 -13.98 -3.11
CA TYR A 13 13.77 -13.88 -3.12
C TYR A 13 13.12 -15.22 -2.79
N TYR A 14 11.87 -15.16 -2.33
CA TYR A 14 11.06 -16.35 -2.14
C TYR A 14 9.66 -16.14 -2.70
N LYS A 15 9.05 -17.26 -3.07
CA LYS A 15 7.63 -17.43 -3.33
C LYS A 15 7.16 -18.54 -2.40
N TYR A 16 5.95 -18.42 -1.86
CA TYR A 16 5.35 -19.34 -0.88
C TYR A 16 5.92 -19.23 0.54
N LYS A 17 5.45 -18.23 1.30
CA LYS A 17 5.57 -18.23 2.76
C LYS A 17 4.23 -18.55 3.42
N THR A 18 4.31 -19.09 4.63
CA THR A 18 3.18 -19.55 5.43
C THR A 18 2.08 -18.51 5.53
N TYR A 19 0.84 -18.94 5.31
CA TYR A 19 -0.36 -18.10 5.44
C TYR A 19 -0.56 -17.69 6.89
N LYS A 20 -0.20 -16.45 7.24
CA LYS A 20 -0.63 -15.83 8.49
C LYS A 20 -2.06 -15.35 8.33
N THR A 21 -2.93 -15.74 9.26
CA THR A 21 -4.34 -15.32 9.27
C THR A 21 -4.56 -13.84 9.62
N ARG A 22 -3.51 -13.13 10.01
CA ARG A 22 -3.52 -11.71 10.35
C ARG A 22 -2.43 -11.02 9.56
N ILE A 23 -2.80 -9.92 8.90
CA ILE A 23 -1.91 -9.03 8.17
C ILE A 23 -1.79 -7.70 8.90
N LEU A 24 -0.68 -7.00 8.73
CA LEU A 24 -0.49 -5.58 9.03
C LEU A 24 -0.24 -4.89 7.69
N PRO A 25 -1.31 -4.60 6.93
CA PRO A 25 -1.17 -4.05 5.58
C PRO A 25 -0.51 -2.68 5.66
N ILE A 26 0.32 -2.36 4.68
CA ILE A 26 0.92 -1.03 4.53
C ILE A 26 0.69 -0.44 3.14
N THR A 27 0.42 -1.30 2.16
CA THR A 27 0.19 -0.91 0.77
C THR A 27 -0.70 -1.95 0.09
N VAL A 28 -1.48 -1.54 -0.89
CA VAL A 28 -2.41 -2.38 -1.64
C VAL A 28 -2.42 -2.00 -3.13
N ALA A 29 -2.49 -2.99 -4.00
CA ALA A 29 -2.70 -2.79 -5.43
C ALA A 29 -3.58 -3.90 -6.02
N THR A 30 -4.19 -3.65 -7.16
CA THR A 30 -4.96 -4.66 -7.90
C THR A 30 -4.51 -4.80 -9.35
N ASP A 31 -4.72 -6.00 -9.90
CA ASP A 31 -4.56 -6.24 -11.34
C ASP A 31 -5.89 -6.16 -12.10
N GLU A 32 -5.82 -6.23 -13.43
CA GLU A 32 -6.99 -6.20 -14.32
C GLU A 32 -7.99 -7.36 -14.12
N TYR A 33 -7.56 -8.43 -13.44
CA TYR A 33 -8.40 -9.58 -13.11
C TYR A 33 -9.05 -9.47 -11.72
N GLY A 34 -8.79 -8.36 -11.01
CA GLY A 34 -9.26 -8.10 -9.66
C GLY A 34 -8.52 -8.87 -8.57
N ASN A 35 -7.36 -9.48 -8.87
CA ASN A 35 -6.50 -10.00 -7.82
C ASN A 35 -5.94 -8.85 -6.99
N ILE A 36 -5.72 -9.10 -5.70
CA ILE A 36 -5.35 -8.09 -4.72
C ILE A 36 -3.97 -8.43 -4.17
N TYR A 37 -3.08 -7.47 -4.25
CA TYR A 37 -1.71 -7.55 -3.75
C TYR A 37 -1.61 -6.66 -2.53
N VAL A 38 -1.09 -7.19 -1.44
CA VAL A 38 -1.00 -6.49 -0.16
C VAL A 38 0.41 -6.57 0.37
N GLY A 39 1.08 -5.43 0.51
CA GLY A 39 2.32 -5.37 1.28
C GLY A 39 2.01 -5.53 2.76
N ASP A 40 2.62 -6.52 3.41
CA ASP A 40 2.40 -6.84 4.83
C ASP A 40 3.67 -6.58 5.65
N ARG A 41 3.57 -5.67 6.64
CA ARG A 41 4.66 -5.32 7.54
C ARG A 41 5.08 -6.47 8.46
N PHE A 42 4.16 -7.37 8.82
CA PHE A 42 4.53 -8.50 9.69
C PHE A 42 5.45 -9.50 9.01
N THR A 43 5.29 -9.68 7.70
CA THR A 43 6.10 -10.61 6.92
C THR A 43 7.21 -9.93 6.12
N ASN A 44 7.12 -8.61 5.90
CA ASN A 44 7.89 -7.81 4.95
C ASN A 44 7.85 -8.46 3.56
N SER A 45 6.63 -8.69 3.08
CA SER A 45 6.36 -9.39 1.82
C SER A 45 5.06 -8.92 1.18
N VAL A 46 4.86 -9.29 -0.07
CA VAL A 46 3.60 -9.09 -0.78
C VAL A 46 2.77 -10.37 -0.67
N ILE A 47 1.50 -10.22 -0.30
CA ILE A 47 0.51 -11.29 -0.24
C ILE A 47 -0.45 -11.12 -1.42
N LYS A 48 -0.58 -12.15 -2.25
CA LYS A 48 -1.59 -12.22 -3.33
C LYS A 48 -2.86 -12.89 -2.83
N TYR A 49 -3.98 -12.20 -2.98
CA TYR A 49 -5.33 -12.73 -2.88
C TYR A 49 -5.97 -12.74 -4.26
N ASN A 50 -6.85 -13.70 -4.54
CA ASN A 50 -7.66 -13.64 -5.75
C ASN A 50 -8.80 -12.62 -5.61
N ALA A 51 -9.55 -12.37 -6.69
CA ALA A 51 -10.72 -11.47 -6.68
C ALA A 51 -11.81 -11.84 -5.65
N LYS A 52 -11.86 -13.11 -5.23
CA LYS A 52 -12.77 -13.55 -4.17
C LYS A 52 -12.25 -13.20 -2.76
N GLY A 53 -11.02 -12.71 -2.62
CA GLY A 53 -10.38 -12.39 -1.35
C GLY A 53 -9.73 -13.60 -0.68
N LYS A 54 -9.52 -14.71 -1.43
CA LYS A 54 -8.87 -15.92 -0.93
C LYS A 54 -7.37 -15.82 -1.19
N TYR A 55 -6.58 -16.03 -0.15
CA TYR A 55 -5.12 -16.13 -0.25
C TYR A 55 -4.70 -17.13 -1.34
N GLN A 56 -3.69 -16.74 -2.10
CA GLN A 56 -3.06 -17.58 -3.12
C GLN A 56 -1.64 -17.95 -2.67
N PHE A 57 -0.76 -16.96 -2.55
CA PHE A 57 0.61 -17.13 -2.11
C PHE A 57 1.18 -15.78 -1.62
N SER A 58 2.37 -15.81 -1.06
CA SER A 58 3.15 -14.62 -0.68
C SER A 58 4.54 -14.70 -1.28
N PHE A 59 5.13 -13.55 -1.57
CA PHE A 59 6.44 -13.44 -2.20
C PHE A 59 7.16 -12.16 -1.77
N GLY A 60 8.47 -12.15 -1.90
CA GLY A 60 9.29 -10.97 -1.56
C GLY A 60 10.74 -11.32 -1.31
N ARG A 61 11.50 -10.36 -0.81
CA ARG A 61 12.92 -10.53 -0.49
C ARG A 61 13.09 -11.33 0.80
N LYS A 62 14.04 -12.27 0.82
CA LYS A 62 14.44 -13.01 2.02
C LYS A 62 14.95 -12.00 3.06
N ARG A 63 14.62 -12.27 4.32
CA ARG A 63 14.76 -11.30 5.42
C ARG A 63 16.19 -10.83 5.70
N GLU A 64 17.21 -11.53 5.23
CA GLU A 64 18.59 -11.29 5.66
C GLU A 64 19.51 -11.26 4.45
N THR A 65 20.13 -10.11 4.20
CA THR A 65 21.37 -10.03 3.42
C THR A 65 22.45 -9.44 4.32
N THR A 66 23.63 -10.02 4.30
CA THR A 66 24.82 -9.46 4.94
C THR A 66 25.39 -8.37 4.03
N ALA A 67 25.31 -7.11 4.48
CA ALA A 67 26.05 -6.00 3.89
C ALA A 67 26.99 -5.45 4.98
N ASN A 68 28.29 -5.36 4.69
CA ASN A 68 29.30 -4.79 5.60
C ASN A 68 29.26 -5.35 7.04
N ASN A 69 29.09 -6.67 7.22
CA ASN A 69 28.96 -7.35 8.52
C ASN A 69 27.72 -7.01 9.38
N TYR A 70 26.77 -6.21 8.86
CA TYR A 70 25.48 -5.95 9.51
C TYR A 70 24.34 -6.66 8.79
N LYS A 71 23.36 -7.15 9.56
CA LYS A 71 22.11 -7.67 9.00
C LYS A 71 21.22 -6.51 8.57
N VAL A 72 20.99 -6.39 7.26
CA VAL A 72 20.01 -5.45 6.70
C VAL A 72 18.75 -6.22 6.35
N TYR A 73 17.61 -5.75 6.85
CA TYR A 73 16.31 -6.39 6.65
C TYR A 73 15.55 -5.70 5.53
N ALA A 74 14.81 -6.49 4.74
CA ALA A 74 13.85 -5.96 3.78
C ALA A 74 12.77 -5.15 4.53
N LEU A 75 12.53 -3.92 4.08
CA LEU A 75 11.54 -3.01 4.65
C LEU A 75 10.75 -2.36 3.52
N ILE A 76 9.74 -3.11 3.07
CA ILE A 76 8.82 -2.66 2.03
C ILE A 76 8.07 -1.39 2.47
N THR A 77 7.88 -0.45 1.56
CA THR A 77 7.11 0.78 1.81
C THR A 77 5.91 0.91 0.89
N ASP A 78 6.07 0.55 -0.38
CA ASP A 78 5.03 0.75 -1.38
C ASP A 78 5.01 -0.37 -2.44
N ILE A 79 3.85 -0.60 -3.04
CA ILE A 79 3.71 -1.39 -4.27
C ILE A 79 2.93 -0.61 -5.33
N PHE A 80 3.35 -0.76 -6.58
CA PHE A 80 2.61 -0.22 -7.71
C PHE A 80 2.48 -1.27 -8.80
N ILE A 81 1.33 -1.35 -9.45
CA ILE A 81 1.12 -2.24 -10.60
C ILE A 81 0.99 -1.43 -11.88
N ARG A 82 1.83 -1.74 -12.87
CA ARG A 82 1.80 -1.16 -14.22
C ARG A 82 2.20 -2.23 -15.23
N ASP A 83 1.44 -2.34 -16.32
CA ASP A 83 1.73 -3.21 -17.47
C ASP A 83 2.07 -4.66 -17.07
N LYS A 84 1.27 -5.24 -16.16
CA LYS A 84 1.43 -6.60 -15.61
C LYS A 84 2.74 -6.82 -14.84
N ASN A 85 3.38 -5.75 -14.40
CA ASN A 85 4.50 -5.79 -13.48
C ASN A 85 4.07 -5.20 -12.13
N LEU A 86 4.52 -5.82 -11.05
CA LEU A 86 4.43 -5.28 -9.71
C LEU A 86 5.80 -4.72 -9.33
N TYR A 87 5.85 -3.43 -9.07
CA TYR A 87 7.00 -2.70 -8.55
C TYR A 87 6.88 -2.70 -7.02
N LEU A 88 7.86 -3.27 -6.33
CA LEU A 88 7.94 -3.30 -4.87
C LEU A 88 9.07 -2.38 -4.42
N LEU A 89 8.74 -1.28 -3.75
CA LEU A 89 9.73 -0.39 -3.15
C LEU A 89 10.13 -0.92 -1.77
N ASP A 90 11.43 -1.05 -1.57
CA ASP A 90 12.06 -1.37 -0.31
C ASP A 90 13.02 -0.24 0.08
N VAL A 91 12.85 0.28 1.29
CA VAL A 91 13.64 1.39 1.84
C VAL A 91 15.15 1.12 1.83
N ASN A 92 15.56 -0.14 1.94
CA ASN A 92 16.98 -0.51 2.05
C ASN A 92 17.55 -1.09 0.75
N PHE A 93 16.70 -1.46 -0.23
CA PHE A 93 17.14 -2.24 -1.40
C PHE A 93 16.66 -1.69 -2.75
N GLY A 94 15.92 -0.57 -2.76
CA GLY A 94 15.37 0.00 -3.97
C GLY A 94 14.15 -0.76 -4.47
N ILE A 95 14.03 -0.95 -5.78
CA ILE A 95 12.81 -1.48 -6.40
C ILE A 95 13.06 -2.90 -6.89
N SER A 96 12.19 -3.82 -6.48
CA SER A 96 12.10 -5.17 -7.05
C SER A 96 10.90 -5.25 -7.97
N ILE A 97 11.10 -5.67 -9.22
CA ILE A 97 10.04 -5.77 -10.23
C ILE A 97 9.67 -7.24 -10.42
N PHE A 98 8.43 -7.59 -10.13
CA PHE A 98 7.88 -8.95 -10.26
C PHE A 98 6.86 -9.01 -11.39
N ASP A 99 6.67 -10.21 -11.96
CA ASP A 99 5.40 -10.49 -12.63
C ASP A 99 4.25 -10.60 -11.62
N LEU A 100 3.02 -10.62 -12.14
CA LEU A 100 1.82 -10.77 -11.31
C LEU A 100 1.72 -12.14 -10.61
N ASP A 101 2.55 -13.11 -10.97
CA ASP A 101 2.65 -14.39 -10.30
C ASP A 101 3.75 -14.41 -9.23
N GLY A 102 4.39 -13.28 -8.94
CA GLY A 102 5.40 -13.14 -7.89
C GLY A 102 6.76 -13.73 -8.24
N ASN A 103 7.04 -13.95 -9.52
CA ASN A 103 8.40 -14.28 -9.98
C ASN A 103 9.15 -12.97 -10.24
N ILE A 104 10.39 -12.88 -9.74
CA ILE A 104 11.23 -11.69 -9.92
C ILE A 104 11.64 -11.57 -11.40
N LYS A 105 11.51 -10.37 -11.96
CA LYS A 105 11.90 -10.04 -13.34
C LYS A 105 13.13 -9.15 -13.41
N ASN A 106 13.20 -8.14 -12.54
CA ASN A 106 14.28 -7.18 -12.53
C ASN A 106 14.41 -6.51 -11.15
N GLN A 107 15.50 -5.78 -10.92
CA GLN A 107 15.69 -4.95 -9.74
C GLN A 107 16.46 -3.67 -10.09
N ILE A 108 16.14 -2.60 -9.36
CA ILE A 108 16.82 -1.31 -9.40
C ILE A 108 17.32 -1.05 -7.99
N GLU A 109 18.63 -1.10 -7.79
CA GLU A 109 19.23 -0.86 -6.47
C GLU A 109 19.42 0.63 -6.24
N PHE A 110 19.03 1.10 -5.06
CA PHE A 110 19.34 2.46 -4.62
C PHE A 110 20.52 2.44 -3.67
N LYS A 111 21.44 3.38 -3.89
CA LYS A 111 22.49 3.70 -2.93
C LYS A 111 21.96 4.77 -1.97
N GLU A 112 22.20 4.59 -0.67
CA GLU A 112 21.88 5.64 0.30
C GLU A 112 22.83 6.83 0.16
N GLY A 113 22.29 8.04 0.10
CA GLY A 113 23.06 9.28 -0.02
C GLY A 113 22.23 10.46 -0.49
N ASN A 114 22.90 11.52 -0.95
CA ASN A 114 22.28 12.82 -1.26
C ASN A 114 22.54 13.26 -2.71
N LEU A 115 23.33 12.53 -3.48
CA LEU A 115 23.58 12.82 -4.90
C LEU A 115 22.39 12.39 -5.76
N LEU A 116 22.34 12.86 -7.00
CA LEU A 116 21.37 12.37 -7.98
C LEU A 116 21.54 10.85 -8.16
N GLY A 117 20.44 10.10 -8.02
CA GLY A 117 20.43 8.64 -8.04
C GLY A 117 20.74 7.96 -6.70
N GLU A 118 21.16 8.73 -5.68
CA GLU A 118 21.23 8.24 -4.29
C GLU A 118 19.94 8.62 -3.57
N VAL A 119 19.34 7.70 -2.83
CA VAL A 119 17.99 7.85 -2.25
C VAL A 119 18.02 7.55 -0.76
N LYS A 120 17.25 8.29 0.04
CA LYS A 120 17.19 8.16 1.49
C LYS A 120 15.76 8.00 2.01
N LYS A 121 15.49 6.80 2.54
CA LYS A 121 14.21 6.36 3.11
C LYS A 121 12.99 6.60 2.19
N PRO A 122 13.02 6.13 0.94
CA PRO A 122 11.93 6.38 0.01
C PRO A 122 10.61 5.77 0.50
N GLN A 123 9.52 6.54 0.43
CA GLN A 123 8.22 6.12 1.00
C GLN A 123 7.19 5.68 -0.04
N SER A 124 7.21 6.25 -1.25
CA SER A 124 6.27 5.90 -2.31
C SER A 124 6.92 5.91 -3.68
N LEU A 125 6.32 5.15 -4.60
CA LEU A 125 6.71 5.08 -6.00
C LEU A 125 5.50 5.25 -6.91
N PHE A 126 5.69 5.93 -8.03
CA PHE A 126 4.73 5.92 -9.14
C PHE A 126 5.44 5.55 -10.44
N VAL A 127 4.78 4.76 -11.29
CA VAL A 127 5.28 4.41 -12.63
C VAL A 127 4.31 4.91 -13.69
N ASP A 128 4.79 5.80 -14.55
CA ASP A 128 4.00 6.34 -15.66
C ASP A 128 3.86 5.32 -16.81
N ASN A 129 3.15 5.71 -17.86
CA ASN A 129 2.93 4.88 -19.06
C ASN A 129 4.15 4.78 -19.98
N GLN A 130 5.19 5.60 -19.79
CA GLN A 130 6.49 5.45 -20.46
C GLN A 130 7.46 4.59 -19.64
N GLY A 131 7.08 4.21 -18.42
CA GLY A 131 7.89 3.45 -17.48
C GLY A 131 8.86 4.31 -16.68
N GLN A 132 8.75 5.65 -16.69
CA GLN A 132 9.51 6.47 -15.76
C GLN A 132 9.02 6.25 -14.34
N ILE A 133 9.96 6.27 -13.41
CA ILE A 133 9.74 5.92 -12.02
C ILE A 133 9.95 7.17 -11.17
N TYR A 134 8.90 7.60 -10.50
CA TYR A 134 8.89 8.76 -9.63
C TYR A 134 8.99 8.27 -8.19
N ILE A 135 9.92 8.81 -7.41
CA ILE A 135 10.19 8.39 -6.04
C ILE A 135 10.16 9.60 -5.12
N THR A 136 9.44 9.46 -4.00
CA THR A 136 9.59 10.38 -2.86
C THR A 136 10.88 10.05 -2.13
N ASP A 137 11.92 10.86 -2.32
CA ASP A 137 13.19 10.75 -1.60
C ASP A 137 13.06 11.47 -0.25
N THR A 138 12.30 10.84 0.64
CA THR A 138 11.64 11.46 1.79
C THR A 138 12.60 12.14 2.75
N GLU A 139 13.71 11.50 3.15
CA GLU A 139 14.65 12.12 4.09
C GLU A 139 15.52 13.20 3.44
N ASN A 140 15.67 13.17 2.12
CA ASN A 140 16.32 14.24 1.37
C ASN A 140 15.37 15.39 1.01
N ASN A 141 14.07 15.26 1.29
CA ASN A 141 13.04 16.28 1.04
C ASN A 141 12.98 16.71 -0.43
N ARG A 142 13.00 15.72 -1.33
CA ARG A 142 12.96 15.94 -2.78
C ARG A 142 12.22 14.81 -3.48
N ILE A 143 11.93 15.02 -4.75
CA ILE A 143 11.44 13.99 -5.67
C ILE A 143 12.56 13.65 -6.63
N GLN A 144 12.73 12.36 -6.91
CA GLN A 144 13.65 11.87 -7.94
C GLN A 144 12.89 11.09 -8.99
N ILE A 145 13.28 11.28 -10.25
CA ILE A 145 12.69 10.62 -11.40
C ILE A 145 13.78 9.82 -12.10
N PHE A 146 13.52 8.52 -12.21
CA PHE A 146 14.38 7.55 -12.84
C PHE A 146 13.76 7.11 -14.16
N THR A 147 14.62 6.72 -15.10
CA THR A 147 14.20 6.02 -16.30
C THR A 147 13.66 4.63 -15.94
N LYS A 148 12.99 3.97 -16.90
CA LYS A 148 12.53 2.57 -16.76
C LYS A 148 13.65 1.58 -16.42
N ASP A 149 14.88 1.92 -16.76
CA ASP A 149 16.07 1.09 -16.56
C ASP A 149 16.76 1.42 -15.21
N GLY A 150 16.21 2.35 -14.42
CA GLY A 150 16.73 2.74 -13.12
C GLY A 150 17.87 3.76 -13.15
N GLU A 151 18.23 4.28 -14.33
CA GLU A 151 19.19 5.38 -14.42
C GLU A 151 18.54 6.69 -13.95
N PRO A 152 19.23 7.49 -13.13
CA PRO A 152 18.68 8.71 -12.59
C PRO A 152 18.54 9.79 -13.68
N GLY A 153 17.35 10.35 -13.81
CA GLY A 153 17.03 11.39 -14.79
C GLY A 153 17.12 12.78 -14.21
N ARG A 154 16.12 13.16 -13.41
CA ARG A 154 16.02 14.50 -12.80
C ARG A 154 15.53 14.44 -11.36
N GLN A 155 15.68 15.55 -10.66
CA GLN A 155 15.17 15.74 -9.30
C GLN A 155 14.67 17.17 -9.12
N PHE A 156 13.74 17.37 -8.20
CA PHE A 156 13.28 18.70 -7.80
C PHE A 156 12.83 18.72 -6.34
N GLY A 157 12.79 19.92 -5.78
CA GLY A 157 12.49 20.16 -4.37
C GLY A 157 13.72 20.19 -3.47
N TYR A 158 13.60 21.00 -2.42
CA TYR A 158 14.55 21.12 -1.33
C TYR A 158 13.82 21.10 0.00
N ARG A 159 14.56 20.94 1.11
CA ARG A 159 13.98 21.05 2.43
C ARG A 159 13.44 22.47 2.69
N GLY A 160 12.16 22.59 3.02
CA GLY A 160 11.54 23.86 3.41
C GLY A 160 10.02 23.85 3.26
N ASN A 161 9.40 24.97 3.64
CA ASN A 161 7.94 25.18 3.59
C ASN A 161 7.51 26.21 2.52
N LEU A 162 8.45 26.71 1.73
CA LEU A 162 8.15 27.60 0.61
C LEU A 162 7.54 26.82 -0.57
N PRO A 163 6.85 27.48 -1.51
CA PRO A 163 6.45 26.88 -2.78
C PRO A 163 7.63 26.16 -3.45
N GLY A 164 7.38 24.93 -3.89
CA GLY A 164 8.39 24.07 -4.51
C GLY A 164 9.35 23.34 -3.57
N ASN A 165 9.26 23.56 -2.26
CA ASN A 165 10.04 22.83 -1.25
C ASN A 165 9.17 21.82 -0.50
N PHE A 166 9.82 20.85 0.13
CA PHE A 166 9.17 19.79 0.89
C PHE A 166 9.71 19.67 2.32
N ILE A 167 8.89 19.12 3.20
CA ILE A 167 9.33 18.50 4.46
C ILE A 167 8.71 17.10 4.52
N PHE A 168 9.58 16.10 4.33
CA PHE A 168 9.24 14.68 4.45
C PHE A 168 8.10 14.23 3.50
N PRO A 169 8.25 14.42 2.18
CA PRO A 169 7.22 14.04 1.22
C PRO A 169 7.02 12.52 1.22
N LYS A 170 5.78 12.04 1.23
CA LYS A 170 5.48 10.60 1.31
C LYS A 170 4.77 10.05 0.09
N GLY A 171 3.63 10.63 -0.29
CA GLY A 171 2.82 10.17 -1.41
C GLY A 171 3.18 10.89 -2.71
N ILE A 172 3.15 10.18 -3.83
CA ILE A 172 3.34 10.76 -5.16
C ILE A 172 2.45 10.07 -6.19
N THR A 173 1.88 10.84 -7.11
CA THR A 173 1.24 10.33 -8.31
C THR A 173 1.43 11.31 -9.46
N VAL A 174 1.06 10.89 -10.67
CA VAL A 174 0.99 11.77 -11.84
C VAL A 174 -0.40 11.64 -12.44
N ASP A 175 -1.10 12.77 -12.56
CA ASP A 175 -2.38 12.83 -13.27
C ASP A 175 -2.16 12.95 -14.79
N LYS A 176 -3.11 13.47 -15.56
CA LYS A 176 -2.94 13.67 -17.02
C LYS A 176 -1.86 14.68 -17.39
N LYS A 177 -1.53 15.61 -16.49
CA LYS A 177 -0.75 16.83 -16.77
C LYS A 177 0.35 17.07 -15.74
N ASN A 178 0.13 16.70 -14.48
CA ASN A 178 0.90 17.20 -13.36
C ASN A 178 1.34 16.10 -12.40
N ILE A 179 2.43 16.36 -11.70
CA ILE A 179 2.93 15.55 -10.59
C ILE A 179 2.30 16.09 -9.31
N ILE A 180 1.70 15.20 -8.53
CA ILE A 180 1.03 15.56 -7.26
C ILE A 180 1.76 14.87 -6.13
N VAL A 181 2.12 15.63 -5.09
CA VAL A 181 2.94 15.16 -3.98
C VAL A 181 2.29 15.49 -2.65
N ALA A 182 2.18 14.50 -1.76
CA ALA A 182 1.84 14.74 -0.36
C ALA A 182 3.09 15.20 0.40
N ASP A 183 3.12 16.48 0.74
CA ASP A 183 4.17 17.12 1.52
C ASP A 183 3.84 17.02 3.03
N THR A 184 4.01 15.80 3.54
CA THR A 184 3.36 15.33 4.77
C THR A 184 3.61 16.20 6.01
N LEU A 185 4.83 16.66 6.27
CA LEU A 185 5.11 17.45 7.48
C LEU A 185 4.85 18.95 7.31
N ASN A 186 4.63 19.40 6.07
CA ASN A 186 4.04 20.72 5.82
C ASN A 186 2.51 20.68 5.80
N ALA A 187 1.90 19.50 6.02
CA ALA A 187 0.46 19.30 6.06
C ALA A 187 -0.26 19.84 4.80
N ARG A 188 0.29 19.55 3.62
CA ARG A 188 -0.27 19.99 2.34
C ARG A 188 -0.09 18.95 1.24
N VAL A 189 -0.82 19.15 0.15
CA VAL A 189 -0.65 18.41 -1.10
C VAL A 189 -0.30 19.40 -2.20
N CYS A 190 0.83 19.21 -2.86
CA CYS A 190 1.39 20.14 -3.83
C CYS A 190 1.25 19.60 -5.26
N VAL A 191 0.99 20.48 -6.22
CA VAL A 191 0.92 20.20 -7.66
C VAL A 191 2.12 20.83 -8.35
N TYR A 192 2.72 20.06 -9.26
CA TYR A 192 3.87 20.45 -10.07
C TYR A 192 3.63 20.10 -11.52
N ASP A 193 4.20 20.86 -12.45
CA ASP A 193 4.22 20.48 -13.85
C ASP A 193 5.15 19.25 -14.10
N THR A 194 5.17 18.78 -15.35
CA THR A 194 6.03 17.66 -15.76
C THR A 194 7.52 17.98 -15.79
N ASP A 195 7.93 19.23 -15.58
CA ASP A 195 9.33 19.65 -15.47
C ASP A 195 9.77 19.82 -14.00
N GLY A 196 8.83 19.77 -13.06
CA GLY A 196 9.05 19.87 -11.62
C GLY A 196 8.96 21.30 -11.08
N PHE A 197 8.36 22.22 -11.83
CA PHE A 197 8.03 23.55 -11.34
C PHE A 197 6.73 23.52 -10.54
N TYR A 198 6.71 24.23 -9.42
CA TYR A 198 5.54 24.32 -8.55
C TYR A 198 4.43 25.12 -9.24
N GLU A 199 3.22 24.58 -9.22
CA GLU A 199 2.02 25.22 -9.77
C GLU A 199 1.15 25.78 -8.64
N GLN A 200 0.70 24.91 -7.73
CA GLN A 200 -0.20 25.28 -6.63
C GLN A 200 -0.21 24.23 -5.52
N ASP A 201 -0.78 24.59 -4.37
CA ASP A 201 -1.20 23.64 -3.34
C ASP A 201 -2.68 23.27 -3.63
N ILE A 202 -3.07 22.04 -3.33
CA ILE A 202 -4.47 21.64 -3.34
C ILE A 202 -5.07 22.17 -2.04
N ASP A 203 -5.88 23.22 -2.14
CA ASP A 203 -6.58 23.81 -1.01
C ASP A 203 -7.95 23.16 -0.80
N ILE A 204 -8.37 23.09 0.46
CA ILE A 204 -9.72 22.66 0.83
C ILE A 204 -10.44 23.89 1.36
N ASP A 205 -11.26 24.51 0.50
CA ASP A 205 -12.06 25.67 0.89
C ASP A 205 -13.15 25.23 1.88
N SER A 206 -12.80 25.26 3.17
CA SER A 206 -13.71 24.96 4.26
C SER A 206 -13.80 26.16 5.20
N GLU A 207 -15.03 26.51 5.58
CA GLU A 207 -15.37 27.75 6.30
C GLU A 207 -14.58 27.94 7.62
N TYR A 208 -13.94 26.89 8.14
CA TYR A 208 -13.14 26.90 9.37
C TYR A 208 -11.89 26.00 9.34
N GLY A 209 -11.42 25.57 8.16
CA GLY A 209 -10.30 24.62 8.06
C GLY A 209 -10.62 23.23 8.64
N GLU A 210 -11.91 22.90 8.81
CA GLU A 210 -12.36 21.64 9.44
C GLU A 210 -11.83 20.41 8.69
N TYR A 211 -11.65 20.57 7.38
CA TYR A 211 -11.22 19.52 6.49
C TYR A 211 -9.80 19.69 5.99
N ASP A 212 -9.01 20.60 6.57
CA ASP A 212 -7.62 20.78 6.18
C ASP A 212 -6.82 19.48 6.30
N PHE A 213 -5.73 19.43 5.55
CA PHE A 213 -4.78 18.34 5.66
C PHE A 213 -4.11 18.37 7.03
N ILE A 214 -4.06 17.22 7.71
CA ILE A 214 -3.33 17.07 8.97
C ILE A 214 -2.04 16.29 8.74
N VAL A 215 -2.14 15.09 8.18
CA VAL A 215 -0.99 14.23 7.80
C VAL A 215 -1.32 13.51 6.49
N PRO A 216 -1.27 14.20 5.33
CA PRO A 216 -1.46 13.56 4.04
C PRO A 216 -0.27 12.63 3.77
N GLU A 217 -0.50 11.32 3.61
CA GLU A 217 0.58 10.33 3.43
C GLU A 217 0.60 9.68 2.05
N VAL A 218 -0.55 9.56 1.39
CA VAL A 218 -0.67 8.83 0.11
C VAL A 218 -1.49 9.66 -0.86
N ILE A 219 -1.09 9.65 -2.14
CA ILE A 219 -1.84 10.21 -3.26
C ILE A 219 -2.01 9.11 -4.31
N PHE A 220 -3.22 8.92 -4.82
CA PHE A 220 -3.53 7.98 -5.89
C PHE A 220 -4.39 8.65 -6.96
N TYR A 221 -4.01 8.53 -8.23
CA TYR A 221 -4.79 9.02 -9.36
C TYR A 221 -5.63 7.91 -9.98
N ASP A 222 -6.96 8.06 -9.91
CA ASP A 222 -7.92 7.21 -10.62
C ASP A 222 -8.07 7.65 -12.08
N ILE A 223 -7.41 6.91 -12.96
CA ILE A 223 -7.45 7.13 -14.42
C ILE A 223 -8.84 6.94 -15.05
N TYR A 224 -9.78 6.27 -14.38
CA TYR A 224 -11.09 5.95 -14.95
C TYR A 224 -12.09 7.10 -14.80
N GLU A 225 -12.00 7.83 -13.68
CA GLU A 225 -12.88 8.98 -13.39
C GLU A 225 -12.12 10.31 -13.35
N ASN A 226 -10.80 10.29 -13.52
CA ASN A 226 -9.91 11.45 -13.39
C ASN A 226 -10.01 12.10 -12.01
N LYS A 227 -10.02 11.26 -10.97
CA LYS A 227 -10.11 11.71 -9.58
C LYS A 227 -8.81 11.45 -8.84
N ILE A 228 -8.51 12.32 -7.89
CA ILE A 228 -7.32 12.21 -7.04
C ILE A 228 -7.79 11.83 -5.64
N TYR A 229 -7.23 10.74 -5.12
CA TYR A 229 -7.49 10.26 -3.78
C TYR A 229 -6.29 10.58 -2.92
N THR A 230 -6.51 11.18 -1.76
CA THR A 230 -5.47 11.35 -0.75
C THR A 230 -5.88 10.75 0.58
N VAL A 231 -4.96 10.03 1.19
CA VAL A 231 -5.12 9.50 2.54
C VAL A 231 -4.54 10.49 3.51
N ASP A 232 -5.41 11.08 4.32
CA ASP A 232 -5.03 11.88 5.47
C ASP A 232 -5.03 11.00 6.73
N ASN A 233 -3.85 10.55 7.12
CA ASN A 233 -3.68 9.69 8.30
C ASN A 233 -3.99 10.45 9.60
N GLY A 234 -3.81 11.78 9.60
CA GLY A 234 -4.03 12.60 10.78
C GLY A 234 -5.51 12.66 11.15
N SER A 235 -6.40 12.75 10.15
CA SER A 235 -7.85 12.73 10.35
C SER A 235 -8.51 11.37 10.13
N GLU A 236 -7.74 10.35 9.70
CA GLU A 236 -8.24 9.00 9.31
C GLU A 236 -9.32 9.09 8.21
N GLN A 237 -9.12 10.00 7.26
CA GLN A 237 -10.03 10.26 6.15
C GLN A 237 -9.35 10.00 4.81
N ILE A 238 -10.19 9.66 3.84
CA ILE A 238 -9.85 9.69 2.43
C ILE A 238 -10.59 10.87 1.83
N LYS A 239 -9.83 11.81 1.25
CA LYS A 239 -10.34 13.00 0.57
C LYS A 239 -10.19 12.79 -0.93
N ILE A 240 -11.21 13.14 -1.70
CA ILE A 240 -11.30 12.87 -3.14
C ILE A 240 -11.52 14.19 -3.87
N PHE A 241 -10.68 14.44 -4.87
CA PHE A 241 -10.67 15.66 -5.66
C PHE A 241 -10.95 15.36 -7.13
N ASN A 242 -11.54 16.31 -7.83
CA ASN A 242 -11.73 16.26 -9.28
C ASN A 242 -10.45 16.61 -10.06
N GLU A 243 -10.54 16.68 -11.39
CA GLU A 243 -9.40 17.00 -12.26
C GLU A 243 -8.95 18.46 -12.20
N ASP A 244 -9.74 19.33 -11.58
CA ASP A 244 -9.44 20.74 -11.32
C ASP A 244 -8.92 20.96 -9.88
N TYR A 245 -8.66 19.87 -9.14
CA TYR A 245 -8.21 19.84 -7.75
C TYR A 245 -9.21 20.37 -6.72
N GLU A 246 -10.50 20.41 -7.06
CA GLU A 246 -11.56 20.77 -6.12
C GLU A 246 -12.02 19.54 -5.34
N LEU A 247 -12.25 19.71 -4.03
CA LEU A 247 -12.72 18.64 -3.16
C LEU A 247 -14.17 18.25 -3.52
N GLU A 248 -14.39 17.00 -3.90
CA GLU A 248 -15.72 16.47 -4.20
C GLU A 248 -16.31 15.61 -3.08
N PHE A 249 -15.47 14.88 -2.36
CA PHE A 249 -15.94 13.88 -1.40
C PHE A 249 -14.93 13.60 -0.29
N ILE A 250 -15.44 13.40 0.93
CA ILE A 250 -14.67 12.95 2.08
C ILE A 250 -15.38 11.76 2.69
N PHE A 251 -14.64 10.71 3.02
CA PHE A 251 -15.16 9.64 3.86
C PHE A 251 -14.09 9.04 4.76
N GLY A 252 -14.53 8.55 5.91
CA GLY A 252 -13.65 8.02 6.94
C GLY A 252 -13.74 8.82 8.23
N GLU A 253 -13.53 8.11 9.32
CA GLU A 253 -13.31 8.68 10.65
C GLU A 253 -12.57 7.63 11.47
N LYS A 254 -11.97 8.01 12.59
CA LYS A 254 -11.25 7.06 13.43
C LYS A 254 -12.18 6.00 14.02
N GLY A 255 -11.82 4.72 13.88
CA GLY A 255 -12.55 3.62 14.52
C GLY A 255 -12.41 2.26 13.85
N LYS A 256 -13.43 1.41 14.02
CA LYS A 256 -13.41 -0.01 13.57
C LYS A 256 -14.63 -0.45 12.76
N LYS A 257 -15.69 0.38 12.70
CA LYS A 257 -16.88 0.08 11.89
C LYS A 257 -16.55 0.14 10.39
N ASN A 258 -17.54 -0.12 9.55
CA ASN A 258 -17.35 -0.28 8.10
C ASN A 258 -16.65 0.94 7.47
N ASN A 259 -17.11 2.15 7.76
CA ASN A 259 -16.56 3.41 7.22
C ASN A 259 -15.61 4.12 8.19
N GLN A 260 -15.04 3.39 9.16
CA GLN A 260 -14.10 3.93 10.13
C GLN A 260 -12.73 3.28 9.97
N PHE A 261 -11.65 4.00 10.19
CA PHE A 261 -10.29 3.51 9.93
C PHE A 261 -9.37 3.72 11.13
N ASN A 262 -8.25 3.01 11.13
CA ASN A 262 -7.23 3.12 12.17
C ASN A 262 -5.85 2.90 11.56
N SER A 263 -5.10 3.98 11.45
CA SER A 263 -3.87 4.11 10.68
C SER A 263 -4.08 3.68 9.23
N LEU A 264 -4.83 4.49 8.50
CA LEU A 264 -4.86 4.43 7.05
C LEU A 264 -3.44 4.50 6.49
N LYS A 265 -3.06 3.55 5.64
CA LYS A 265 -1.72 3.53 5.05
C LYS A 265 -1.67 3.59 3.54
N ASP A 266 -2.75 3.22 2.87
CA ASP A 266 -2.79 3.23 1.42
C ASP A 266 -4.21 3.16 0.88
N VAL A 267 -4.38 3.66 -0.34
CA VAL A 267 -5.60 3.59 -1.13
C VAL A 267 -5.26 3.20 -2.57
N TRP A 268 -6.00 2.24 -3.10
CA TRP A 268 -5.95 1.88 -4.51
C TRP A 268 -7.35 1.87 -5.09
N VAL A 269 -7.50 2.34 -6.32
CA VAL A 269 -8.81 2.45 -6.98
C VAL A 269 -8.78 1.69 -8.30
N ASP A 270 -9.76 0.82 -8.49
CA ASP A 270 -10.05 0.21 -9.78
C ASP A 270 -11.32 0.84 -10.40
N ARG A 271 -11.83 0.27 -11.49
CA ARG A 271 -13.01 0.79 -12.19
C ARG A 271 -14.23 0.98 -11.28
N ASP A 272 -14.45 0.08 -10.32
CA ASP A 272 -15.69 0.01 -9.55
C ASP A 272 -15.47 -0.02 -8.03
N LYS A 273 -14.23 -0.06 -7.55
CA LYS A 273 -13.91 -0.28 -6.13
C LYS A 273 -12.74 0.55 -5.64
N ILE A 274 -12.84 0.87 -4.34
CA ILE A 274 -11.79 1.51 -3.56
C ILE A 274 -11.27 0.50 -2.53
N TYR A 275 -9.97 0.26 -2.54
CA TYR A 275 -9.26 -0.66 -1.64
C TYR A 275 -8.46 0.17 -0.65
N VAL A 276 -8.66 -0.08 0.64
CA VAL A 276 -8.09 0.74 1.70
C VAL A 276 -7.29 -0.13 2.64
N ALA A 277 -6.00 0.18 2.81
CA ALA A 277 -5.13 -0.46 3.80
C ALA A 277 -5.39 0.12 5.20
N ASP A 278 -6.28 -0.54 5.95
CA ASP A 278 -6.70 -0.17 7.30
C ASP A 278 -5.83 -0.93 8.32
N SER A 279 -4.64 -0.38 8.57
CA SER A 279 -3.48 -1.12 9.09
C SER A 279 -3.66 -1.62 10.50
N LEU A 280 -4.08 -0.75 11.43
CA LEU A 280 -4.28 -1.13 12.83
C LEU A 280 -5.63 -1.81 13.07
N ASN A 281 -6.48 -1.91 12.04
CA ASN A 281 -7.60 -2.85 12.01
C ASN A 281 -7.25 -4.18 11.33
N TYR A 282 -6.00 -4.35 10.87
CA TYR A 282 -5.43 -5.58 10.34
C TYR A 282 -6.18 -6.12 9.12
N CYS A 283 -6.63 -5.23 8.23
CA CYS A 283 -7.41 -5.62 7.07
C CYS A 283 -7.28 -4.66 5.89
N ILE A 284 -7.59 -5.17 4.70
CA ILE A 284 -7.97 -4.30 3.58
C ILE A 284 -9.50 -4.22 3.56
N LYS A 285 -10.02 -3.00 3.53
CA LYS A 285 -11.45 -2.72 3.33
C LYS A 285 -11.69 -2.38 1.87
N ILE A 286 -12.72 -2.97 1.29
CA ILE A 286 -13.05 -2.82 -0.13
C ILE A 286 -14.44 -2.23 -0.22
N PHE A 287 -14.53 -1.02 -0.76
CA PHE A 287 -15.77 -0.30 -0.96
C PHE A 287 -16.18 -0.36 -2.43
N LYS A 288 -17.50 -0.34 -2.69
CA LYS A 288 -18.00 -0.03 -4.03
C LYS A 288 -17.78 1.47 -4.25
N LYS A 289 -17.19 1.85 -5.38
CA LYS A 289 -17.05 3.23 -5.83
C LYS A 289 -18.43 3.74 -6.26
N ASP A 290 -19.11 4.39 -5.33
CA ASP A 290 -20.48 4.88 -5.45
C ASP A 290 -20.64 6.00 -4.41
N TYR A 291 -20.34 7.25 -4.80
CA TYR A 291 -20.20 8.37 -3.85
C TYR A 291 -21.52 8.75 -3.16
N GLU A 292 -22.66 8.43 -3.76
CA GLU A 292 -23.98 8.62 -3.14
C GLU A 292 -24.27 7.55 -2.08
N ASN A 293 -23.75 6.33 -2.28
CA ASN A 293 -24.00 5.19 -1.40
C ASN A 293 -22.74 4.34 -1.19
N MET A 294 -21.73 4.98 -0.59
CA MET A 294 -20.45 4.35 -0.29
C MET A 294 -20.64 3.19 0.68
N ARG A 295 -20.51 1.97 0.15
CA ARG A 295 -20.76 0.74 0.91
C ARG A 295 -19.55 -0.17 0.92
N LEU A 296 -19.24 -0.69 2.10
CA LEU A 296 -18.27 -1.76 2.27
C LEU A 296 -18.79 -3.05 1.62
N VAL A 297 -18.04 -3.56 0.65
CA VAL A 297 -18.36 -4.78 -0.09
C VAL A 297 -17.64 -5.98 0.52
N LYS A 298 -16.40 -5.80 1.00
CA LYS A 298 -15.58 -6.90 1.50
C LYS A 298 -14.50 -6.41 2.46
N ILE A 299 -14.13 -7.29 3.39
CA ILE A 299 -12.94 -7.17 4.22
C ILE A 299 -12.06 -8.38 3.94
N ILE A 300 -10.77 -8.18 3.68
CA ILE A 300 -9.77 -9.26 3.58
C ILE A 300 -8.71 -9.10 4.66
N GLY A 301 -8.02 -10.19 5.01
CA GLY A 301 -6.92 -10.17 5.98
C GLY A 301 -7.33 -10.19 7.46
N LYS A 302 -8.60 -9.94 7.77
CA LYS A 302 -9.16 -10.11 9.12
C LYS A 302 -9.40 -11.59 9.40
N LYS A 303 -8.94 -12.08 10.54
CA LYS A 303 -9.23 -13.45 11.00
C LYS A 303 -10.75 -13.60 11.21
N ASN A 304 -11.40 -14.46 10.44
CA ASN A 304 -12.79 -14.84 10.69
C ASN A 304 -12.87 -15.54 12.06
N ILE A 305 -13.21 -14.79 13.11
CA ILE A 305 -13.49 -15.34 14.45
C ILE A 305 -14.64 -16.36 14.36
N VAL A 306 -15.58 -16.17 13.42
CA VAL A 306 -16.70 -17.08 13.16
C VAL A 306 -16.24 -18.52 12.90
N PHE A 307 -15.13 -18.72 12.18
CA PHE A 307 -14.62 -20.06 11.87
C PHE A 307 -14.06 -20.79 13.10
N LEU A 308 -13.51 -20.04 14.06
CA LEU A 308 -13.10 -20.58 15.36
C LEU A 308 -14.34 -20.96 16.18
N VAL A 309 -15.33 -20.08 16.27
CA VAL A 309 -16.56 -20.34 17.04
C VAL A 309 -17.32 -21.56 16.49
N PHE A 310 -17.40 -21.72 15.16
CA PHE A 310 -18.04 -22.88 14.54
C PHE A 310 -17.32 -24.20 14.86
N ASN A 311 -15.97 -24.20 14.87
CA ASN A 311 -15.20 -25.37 15.28
C ASN A 311 -15.39 -25.70 16.76
N TRP A 312 -15.44 -24.70 17.64
CA TRP A 312 -15.74 -24.91 19.05
C TRP A 312 -17.15 -25.49 19.25
N ILE A 313 -18.15 -25.00 18.52
CA ILE A 313 -19.51 -25.54 18.54
C ILE A 313 -19.53 -27.01 18.07
N LEU A 314 -18.85 -27.32 16.97
CA LEU A 314 -18.79 -28.69 16.44
C LEU A 314 -18.08 -29.65 17.41
N ILE A 315 -17.00 -29.20 18.05
CA ILE A 315 -16.29 -29.96 19.10
C ILE A 315 -17.21 -30.22 20.29
N ILE A 316 -17.97 -29.21 20.74
CA ILE A 316 -18.93 -29.34 21.85
C ILE A 316 -20.02 -30.36 21.49
N PHE A 317 -20.62 -30.30 20.30
CA PHE A 317 -21.62 -31.27 19.86
C PHE A 317 -21.07 -32.70 19.81
N THR A 318 -19.83 -32.87 19.34
CA THR A 318 -19.17 -34.18 19.27
C THR A 318 -18.90 -34.74 20.67
N LEU A 319 -18.47 -33.89 21.61
CA LEU A 319 -18.25 -34.28 23.01
C LEU A 319 -19.55 -34.72 23.70
N ILE A 320 -20.63 -33.96 23.50
CA ILE A 320 -21.97 -34.27 24.06
C ILE A 320 -22.44 -35.64 23.55
N PHE A 321 -22.29 -35.90 22.25
CA PHE A 321 -22.68 -37.18 21.65
C PHE A 321 -21.90 -38.36 22.24
N LEU A 322 -20.58 -38.21 22.43
CA LEU A 322 -19.74 -39.22 23.08
C LEU A 322 -20.17 -39.49 24.52
N ILE A 323 -20.45 -38.44 25.30
CA ILE A 323 -20.92 -38.57 26.69
C ILE A 323 -22.25 -39.35 26.73
N MET A 324 -23.21 -39.00 25.86
CA MET A 324 -24.49 -39.72 25.76
C MET A 324 -24.30 -41.19 25.38
N PHE A 325 -23.36 -41.49 24.48
CA PHE A 325 -23.05 -42.86 24.07
C PHE A 325 -22.45 -43.67 25.24
N PHE A 326 -21.54 -43.08 26.02
CA PHE A 326 -20.97 -43.72 27.21
C PHE A 326 -22.01 -43.95 28.30
N ILE A 327 -22.88 -42.97 28.57
CA ILE A 327 -23.98 -43.12 29.53
C ILE A 327 -24.91 -44.27 29.10
N LYS A 328 -25.30 -44.36 27.82
CA LYS A 328 -26.11 -45.48 27.31
C LYS A 328 -25.43 -46.84 27.50
N LYS A 329 -24.10 -46.92 27.31
CA LYS A 329 -23.33 -48.16 27.53
C LYS A 329 -23.26 -48.54 29.01
N ILE A 330 -23.14 -47.57 29.91
CA ILE A 330 -23.12 -47.81 31.36
C ILE A 330 -24.49 -48.29 31.84
N VAL A 331 -25.58 -47.63 31.42
CA VAL A 331 -26.95 -48.04 31.76
C VAL A 331 -27.26 -49.47 31.28
N LYS A 332 -26.78 -49.87 30.10
CA LYS A 332 -26.89 -51.24 29.57
C LYS A 332 -26.07 -52.30 30.31
N LYS A 333 -25.11 -51.91 31.16
CA LYS A 333 -24.30 -52.83 31.98
C LYS A 333 -24.83 -52.99 33.40
N ILE A 334 -25.74 -52.10 33.82
CA ILE A 334 -26.32 -52.07 35.17
C ILE A 334 -27.71 -52.75 35.20
N ASN A 335 -28.35 -52.89 34.03
CA ASN A 335 -29.46 -53.82 33.80
C ASN A 335 -28.93 -55.11 33.18
#